data_AF-A0A8J5IEA4-F1
#
_entry.id   AF-A0A8J5IEA4-F1
#
_cell.length_a   1.000
_cell.length_b   1.000
_cell.length_c   1.000
_cell.angle_alpha   90.00
_cell.angle_beta   90.00
_cell.angle_gamma   90.00
#
_symmetry.space_group_name_H-M   'P 1'
#
loop_
_entity.id
_entity.type
_entity.pdbx_description
1 polymer ?
#
loop_
_entity_poly.entity_id
_entity_poly.type
_entity_poly.pdbx_seq_one_letter_code
_entity_poly.pdbx_strand_id
1 'polypeptide(L)'
;MNFPQQIGTMSPVPQIVDAVKLPVMAAGGIGDARGVLAASAFGASAVQMGTVFLLADETKTSALHRKRLKEAASGGDAAETAITNVFSGRPARGFVARVMR
;
A
#
# COMPACT_ATOMS: atom_id res chain seq x y z
N MET A 1 5.56 0.17 -20.93
CA MET A 1 6.51 0.61 -19.88
C MET A 1 6.63 -0.54 -18.87
N ASN A 2 7.81 -1.15 -18.72
CA ASN A 2 7.97 -2.38 -17.94
C ASN A 2 8.50 -2.03 -16.53
N PHE A 3 7.60 -1.88 -15.56
CA PHE A 3 8.01 -1.81 -14.16
C PHE A 3 8.33 -3.23 -13.67
N PRO A 4 9.44 -3.45 -12.93
CA PRO A 4 9.66 -4.74 -12.29
C PRO A 4 8.46 -5.08 -11.41
N GLN A 5 8.02 -6.34 -11.45
CA GLN A 5 6.93 -6.82 -10.61
C GLN A 5 7.27 -6.54 -9.14
N GLN A 6 6.36 -5.85 -8.45
CA GLN A 6 6.57 -5.48 -7.06
C GLN A 6 6.38 -6.71 -6.19
N ILE A 7 7.43 -7.14 -5.49
CA ILE A 7 7.36 -8.26 -4.55
C ILE A 7 6.35 -7.91 -3.44
N GLY A 8 5.45 -8.83 -3.12
CA GLY A 8 4.47 -8.63 -2.06
C GLY A 8 5.14 -8.51 -0.69
N THR A 9 4.67 -7.58 0.15
CA THR A 9 5.33 -7.15 1.41
C THR A 9 5.73 -8.29 2.34
N MET A 10 4.95 -9.37 2.45
CA MET A 10 5.22 -10.45 3.40
C MET A 10 6.43 -11.32 3.01
N SER A 11 6.82 -11.34 1.74
CA SER A 11 7.95 -12.14 1.26
C SER A 11 9.33 -11.58 1.65
N PRO A 12 9.63 -10.27 1.46
CA PRO A 12 10.93 -9.72 1.81
C PRO A 12 11.09 -9.40 3.31
N VAL A 13 10.01 -9.26 4.08
CA VAL A 13 10.09 -8.90 5.51
C VAL A 13 11.01 -9.83 6.31
N PRO A 14 10.80 -11.18 6.34
CA PRO A 14 11.66 -12.05 7.14
C PRO A 14 13.11 -12.05 6.64
N GLN A 15 13.33 -11.97 5.31
CA GLN A 15 14.67 -11.89 4.72
C GLN A 15 15.43 -10.63 5.18
N ILE A 16 14.73 -9.51 5.29
CA ILE A 16 15.34 -8.25 5.76
C ILE A 16 15.59 -8.33 7.26
N VAL A 17 14.64 -8.84 8.04
CA VAL A 17 14.77 -9.04 9.50
C VAL A 17 16.03 -9.87 9.82
N ASP A 18 16.25 -10.96 9.10
CA ASP A 18 17.42 -11.81 9.31
C ASP A 18 18.75 -11.14 8.88
N ALA A 19 18.69 -10.22 7.91
CA ALA A 19 19.88 -9.59 7.33
C ALA A 19 20.38 -8.35 8.10
N VAL A 20 19.55 -7.73 8.95
CA VAL A 20 19.87 -6.46 9.60
C VAL A 20 19.73 -6.53 11.11
N LYS A 21 20.48 -5.67 11.82
CA LYS A 21 20.37 -5.53 13.29
C LYS A 21 19.37 -4.46 13.73
N LEU A 22 18.82 -3.70 12.78
CA LEU A 22 17.90 -2.60 13.05
C LEU A 22 16.45 -3.12 13.15
N PRO A 23 15.58 -2.48 13.94
CA PRO A 23 14.15 -2.77 13.92
C PRO A 23 13.56 -2.57 12.52
N VAL A 24 12.81 -3.55 12.03
CA VAL A 24 12.21 -3.53 10.69
C VAL A 24 10.73 -3.18 10.80
N MET A 25 10.27 -2.23 9.97
CA MET A 25 8.85 -1.89 9.83
C MET A 25 8.30 -2.43 8.52
N ALA A 26 7.24 -3.24 8.58
CA ALA A 26 6.55 -3.72 7.38
C ALA A 26 5.60 -2.63 6.83
N ALA A 27 5.64 -2.39 5.52
CA ALA A 27 4.82 -1.36 4.87
C ALA A 27 4.21 -1.84 3.55
N GLY A 28 2.98 -1.39 3.28
CA GLY A 28 2.25 -1.72 2.05
C GLY A 28 1.31 -2.90 2.19
N GLY A 29 0.06 -2.73 1.75
CA GLY A 29 -0.97 -3.78 1.76
C GLY A 29 -1.53 -4.17 3.15
N ILE A 30 -1.03 -3.59 4.24
CA ILE A 30 -1.52 -3.85 5.60
C ILE A 30 -2.70 -2.93 5.88
N GLY A 31 -3.90 -3.52 5.98
CA GLY A 31 -5.16 -2.80 6.13
C GLY A 31 -5.95 -3.10 7.41
N ASP A 32 -5.62 -4.17 8.11
CA ASP A 32 -6.35 -4.63 9.30
C ASP A 32 -5.44 -5.40 10.27
N ALA A 33 -6.02 -5.83 11.40
CA ALA A 33 -5.32 -6.57 12.44
C ALA A 33 -4.66 -7.88 11.95
N ARG A 34 -5.23 -8.55 10.93
CA ARG A 34 -4.65 -9.79 10.39
C ARG A 34 -3.33 -9.49 9.68
N GLY A 35 -3.29 -8.40 8.91
CA GLY A 35 -2.04 -7.93 8.28
C GLY A 35 -0.98 -7.55 9.31
N VAL A 36 -1.39 -6.92 10.42
CA VAL A 36 -0.47 -6.59 11.52
C VAL A 36 0.10 -7.84 12.18
N LEU A 37 -0.75 -8.81 12.52
CA LEU A 37 -0.34 -10.08 13.11
C LEU A 37 0.58 -10.87 12.18
N ALA A 38 0.28 -10.90 10.87
CA ALA A 38 1.14 -11.54 9.88
C ALA A 38 2.53 -10.89 9.81
N ALA A 39 2.60 -9.56 9.78
CA ALA A 39 3.88 -8.84 9.78
C ALA A 39 4.67 -9.10 11.07
N SER A 40 4.00 -9.10 12.22
CA SER A 40 4.62 -9.41 13.51
C SER A 40 5.15 -10.85 13.55
N ALA A 41 4.41 -11.82 13.03
CA ALA A 41 4.85 -13.21 12.92
C ALA A 41 6.08 -13.38 12.02
N PHE A 42 6.28 -12.51 11.03
CA PHE A 42 7.49 -12.45 10.20
C PHE A 42 8.64 -11.64 10.82
N GLY A 43 8.54 -11.24 12.09
CA GLY A 43 9.61 -10.58 12.83
C GLY A 43 9.66 -9.06 12.67
N ALA A 44 8.67 -8.43 12.03
CA ALA A 44 8.60 -6.97 11.99
C ALA A 44 8.36 -6.40 13.40
N SER A 45 9.10 -5.35 13.76
CA SER A 45 8.97 -4.65 15.04
C SER A 45 7.78 -3.70 15.07
N ALA A 46 7.34 -3.22 13.90
CA ALA A 46 6.15 -2.39 13.73
C ALA A 46 5.60 -2.48 12.29
N VAL A 47 4.48 -1.82 12.05
CA VAL A 47 3.86 -1.70 10.73
C VAL A 47 3.64 -0.23 10.38
N GLN A 48 3.79 0.11 9.10
CA GLN A 48 3.44 1.41 8.55
C GLN A 48 2.24 1.27 7.62
N MET A 49 1.16 1.97 7.97
CA MET A 49 -0.10 1.95 7.23
C MET A 49 -0.37 3.32 6.60
N GLY A 50 -0.85 3.32 5.36
CA GLY A 50 -1.13 4.54 4.59
C GLY A 50 -2.59 4.62 4.17
N THR A 51 -2.99 3.80 3.19
CA THR A 51 -4.31 3.85 2.55
C THR A 51 -5.49 3.84 3.53
N VAL A 52 -5.40 3.09 4.63
CA VAL A 52 -6.45 3.04 5.66
C VAL A 52 -6.74 4.39 6.29
N PHE A 53 -5.72 5.24 6.46
CA PHE A 53 -5.86 6.54 7.10
C PHE A 53 -6.37 7.60 6.14
N LEU A 54 -6.36 7.37 4.82
CA LEU A 54 -6.85 8.35 3.83
C LEU A 54 -8.37 8.63 3.94
N LEU A 55 -9.11 7.82 4.70
CA LEU A 55 -10.53 8.04 5.01
C LEU A 55 -10.77 8.68 6.39
N ALA A 56 -9.75 8.83 7.23
CA ALA A 56 -9.87 9.45 8.55
C ALA A 56 -10.24 10.94 8.43
N ASP A 57 -11.00 11.47 9.38
CA ASP A 57 -11.59 12.82 9.31
C ASP A 57 -10.54 13.94 9.29
N GLU A 58 -9.38 13.70 9.89
CA GLU A 58 -8.26 14.63 9.98
C GLU A 58 -7.51 14.79 8.64
N THR A 59 -7.73 13.88 7.68
CA THR A 59 -7.02 13.91 6.40
C THR A 59 -7.66 14.83 5.37
N LYS A 60 -6.81 15.57 4.65
CA LYS A 60 -7.21 16.48 3.57
C LYS A 60 -7.39 15.76 2.22
N THR A 61 -7.72 14.47 2.24
CA THR A 61 -8.01 13.67 1.04
C THR A 61 -9.22 14.24 0.31
N SER A 62 -9.09 14.51 -0.99
CA SER A 62 -10.18 15.13 -1.77
C SER A 62 -11.46 14.29 -1.78
N ALA A 63 -12.62 14.94 -1.91
CA ALA A 63 -13.91 14.26 -1.94
C ALA A 63 -13.98 13.17 -3.03
N LEU A 64 -13.41 13.45 -4.21
CA LEU A 64 -13.30 12.49 -5.31
C LEU A 64 -12.48 11.25 -4.92
N HIS A 65 -11.32 11.45 -4.30
CA HIS A 65 -10.44 10.37 -3.90
C HIS A 65 -11.06 9.55 -2.74
N ARG A 66 -11.69 10.21 -1.75
CA ARG A 66 -12.45 9.54 -0.68
C ARG A 66 -13.58 8.68 -1.22
N LYS A 67 -14.34 9.16 -2.22
CA LYS A 67 -15.41 8.39 -2.88
C LYS A 67 -14.86 7.10 -3.49
N ARG A 68 -13.77 7.18 -4.26
CA ARG A 68 -13.11 6.02 -4.87
C ARG A 68 -12.58 5.02 -3.84
N LEU A 69 -11.98 5.50 -2.74
CA LEU A 69 -11.53 4.64 -1.64
C LEU A 69 -12.70 3.87 -1.00
N LYS A 70 -13.84 4.53 -0.76
CA LYS A 70 -15.04 3.88 -0.20
C LYS A 70 -15.61 2.81 -1.14
N GLU A 71 -15.70 3.12 -2.44
CA GLU A 71 -16.14 2.16 -3.46
C GLU A 71 -15.22 0.92 -3.51
N ALA A 72 -13.90 1.13 -3.50
CA ALA A 72 -12.93 0.05 -3.46
C ALA A 72 -13.03 -0.79 -2.18
N ALA A 73 -13.23 -0.16 -1.02
CA ALA A 73 -13.39 -0.85 0.25
C ALA A 73 -14.66 -1.72 0.30
N SER A 74 -15.72 -1.34 -0.41
CA SER A 74 -16.96 -2.13 -0.53
C SER A 74 -16.88 -3.31 -1.51
N GLY A 75 -15.73 -3.55 -2.15
CA GLY A 75 -15.54 -4.67 -3.06
C GLY A 75 -16.08 -4.45 -4.48
N GLY A 76 -16.33 -3.21 -4.89
CA GLY A 76 -16.73 -2.90 -6.27
C GLY A 76 -15.56 -2.97 -7.26
N ASP A 77 -15.87 -2.98 -8.57
CA ASP A 77 -14.92 -2.97 -9.71
C ASP A 77 -13.94 -1.78 -9.74
N ALA A 78 -14.04 -0.84 -8.79
CA ALA A 78 -13.16 0.32 -8.64
C ALA A 78 -11.77 0.00 -8.07
N ALA A 79 -11.47 -1.28 -7.77
CA ALA A 79 -10.28 -1.69 -7.02
C ALA A 79 -8.99 -1.88 -7.86
N GLU A 80 -8.95 -1.41 -9.11
CA GLU A 80 -7.72 -1.54 -9.90
C GLU A 80 -6.71 -0.44 -9.54
N THR A 81 -5.57 -0.86 -8.97
CA THR A 81 -4.40 0.00 -8.77
C THR A 81 -3.24 -0.47 -9.63
N ALA A 82 -2.50 0.47 -10.20
CA ALA A 82 -1.33 0.17 -11.01
C ALA A 82 -0.16 1.07 -10.63
N ILE A 83 1.05 0.60 -10.93
CA ILE A 83 2.25 1.43 -10.85
C ILE A 83 2.31 2.29 -12.09
N THR A 84 2.59 3.57 -11.91
CA THR A 84 2.82 4.53 -12.97
C THR A 84 3.88 5.53 -12.57
N ASN A 85 4.50 6.18 -13.55
CA ASN A 85 5.37 7.33 -13.36
C ASN A 85 4.84 8.59 -14.06
N VAL A 86 3.64 8.55 -14.65
CA VAL A 86 3.11 9.65 -15.48
C VAL A 86 2.80 10.93 -14.70
N PHE A 87 2.61 10.83 -13.38
CA PHE A 87 2.28 11.98 -12.52
C PHE A 87 3.51 12.73 -12.01
N SER A 88 4.58 12.01 -11.64
CA SER A 88 5.73 12.59 -10.92
C SER A 88 7.09 12.25 -11.53
N GLY A 89 7.13 11.47 -12.61
CA GLY A 89 8.35 10.92 -13.19
C GLY A 89 8.96 9.73 -12.43
N ARG A 90 8.44 9.40 -11.22
CA ARG A 90 8.90 8.27 -10.40
C ARG A 90 7.80 7.22 -10.24
N PRO A 91 8.14 5.92 -10.10
CA PRO A 91 7.14 4.88 -9.86
C PRO A 91 6.33 5.14 -8.59
N ALA A 92 5.01 5.21 -8.75
CA ALA A 92 4.03 5.33 -7.68
C ALA A 92 2.81 4.46 -7.98
N ARG A 93 2.17 3.90 -6.94
CA ARG A 93 0.94 3.12 -7.07
C ARG A 93 -0.27 3.99 -6.76
N GLY A 94 -1.26 3.97 -7.64
CA GLY A 94 -2.53 4.66 -7.45
C GLY A 94 -3.65 3.98 -8.23
N PHE A 95 -4.87 4.50 -8.08
CA PHE A 95 -6.01 4.06 -8.89
C PHE A 95 -5.73 4.28 -10.39
N VAL A 96 -6.11 3.30 -11.21
CA VAL A 96 -6.00 3.44 -12.66
C VAL A 96 -6.87 4.60 -13.15
N ALA A 97 -6.23 5.61 -13.74
CA ALA A 97 -6.87 6.77 -14.32
C ALA A 97 -6.63 6.83 -15.83
N ARG A 98 -7.41 7.64 -16.55
CA ARG A 98 -7.28 7.80 -18.01
C ARG A 98 -5.87 8.17 -18.45
N VAL A 99 -5.16 8.99 -17.67
CA VAL A 99 -3.78 9.42 -17.96
C VAL A 99 -2.74 8.30 -17.83
N MET A 100 -3.11 7.15 -17.23
CA MET A 100 -2.25 5.97 -17.09
C MET A 100 -2.45 4.95 -18.22
N ARG A 101 -3.42 5.18 -19.11
CA ARG A 101 -3.67 4.39 -20.31
C ARG A 101 -3.03 5.09 -21.50
#